data_AF-A0A859D4L6-F1
#
_entry.id   AF-A0A859D4L6-F1
#
_cell.length_a   1.000
_cell.length_b   1.000
_cell.length_c   1.000
_cell.angle_alpha   90.00
_cell.angle_beta   90.00
_cell.angle_gamma   90.00
#
_symmetry.space_group_name_H-M   'P 1'
#
loop_
_entity.id
_entity.type
_entity.pdbx_description
1 polymer ?
#
loop_
_entity_poly.entity_id
_entity_poly.type
_entity_poly.pdbx_seq_one_letter_code
_entity_poly.pdbx_strand_id
1 'polypeptide(L)' 'MRLFAGLSLDSPIPDHTTIMNFRHLLEKHKLSRPLFKEVNRWLSDAGIYLKEGTIVDATIIEAARSTKN' A
#
# COMPACT_ATOMS: atom_id res chain seq x y z
N MET A 1 -6.55 -4.61 5.70
CA MET A 1 -5.13 -4.22 5.52
C MET A 1 -4.24 -5.37 5.06
N ARG A 2 -4.21 -6.55 5.72
CA ARG A 2 -3.36 -7.68 5.29
C ARG A 2 -3.64 -8.18 3.87
N LEU A 3 -4.92 -8.46 3.57
CA LEU A 3 -5.36 -8.90 2.24
C LEU A 3 -5.04 -7.87 1.13
N PHE A 4 -5.15 -6.58 1.45
CA PHE A 4 -4.80 -5.50 0.51
C PHE A 4 -3.31 -5.50 0.15
N ALA A 5 -2.44 -5.77 1.14
CA ALA A 5 -1.00 -5.86 0.94
C ALA A 5 -0.54 -7.26 0.45
N GLY A 6 -1.48 -8.17 0.13
CA GLY A 6 -1.17 -9.55 -0.25
C GLY A 6 -0.50 -10.37 0.85
N LEU A 7 -0.63 -9.95 2.12
CA LEU A 7 -0.03 -10.64 3.25
C LEU A 7 -0.97 -11.74 3.75
N SER A 8 -0.51 -12.99 3.67
CA SER A 8 -1.25 -14.18 4.06
C SER A 8 -0.67 -14.78 5.36
N LEU A 9 -1.52 -15.42 6.17
CA LEU A 9 -1.14 -15.97 7.49
C LEU A 9 -0.21 -17.19 7.41
N ASP A 10 -0.13 -17.80 6.24
CA ASP A 10 0.78 -18.89 5.87
C ASP A 10 2.21 -18.41 5.59
N SER A 11 2.41 -17.10 5.47
CA SER A 11 3.70 -16.46 5.22
C SER A 11 4.13 -15.56 6.38
N PRO A 12 5.44 -15.35 6.60
CA PRO A 12 5.94 -14.48 7.66
C PRO A 12 5.39 -13.06 7.49
N ILE A 13 4.59 -12.61 8.45
CA ILE A 13 4.08 -11.25 8.48
C ILE A 13 5.20 -10.33 8.97
N PRO A 14 5.51 -9.24 8.24
CA PRO A 14 6.50 -8.27 8.68
C PRO A 14 6.17 -7.76 10.07
N ASP A 15 7.11 -7.91 10.99
CA ASP A 15 7.02 -7.35 12.33
C ASP A 15 7.41 -5.87 12.32
N HIS A 16 7.33 -5.23 13.49
CA HIS A 16 7.65 -3.81 13.63
C HIS A 16 9.08 -3.49 13.20
N THR A 17 10.04 -4.39 13.48
CA THR A 17 11.45 -4.17 13.12
C THR A 17 11.68 -4.28 11.61
N THR A 18 11.03 -5.22 10.94
CA THR A 18 11.07 -5.37 9.48
C THR A 18 10.52 -4.13 8.77
N ILE A 19 9.38 -3.60 9.24
CA ILE A 19 8.79 -2.36 8.70
C ILE A 19 9.73 -1.17 8.88
N MET A 20 10.34 -1.04 10.07
CA MET A 20 11.28 0.03 10.38
C MET A 20 12.54 -0.04 9.50
N ASN A 21 13.11 -1.23 9.32
CA ASN A 21 14.29 -1.45 8.48
C ASN A 21 14.01 -1.12 7.01
N PHE A 22 12.85 -1.51 6.50
CA PHE A 22 12.42 -1.15 5.15
C PHE A 22 12.30 0.36 4.97
N ARG A 23 11.70 1.06 5.95
CA ARG A 23 11.62 2.52 5.93
C ARG A 23 13.01 3.16 5.89
N HIS A 24 13.94 2.73 6.75
CA HIS A 24 15.31 3.26 6.73
C HIS A 24 16.03 3.00 5.41
N LEU A 25 15.78 1.84 4.78
CA LEU A 25 16.33 1.53 3.47
C LEU A 25 15.83 2.53 2.42
N LEU A 26 14.52 2.79 2.38
CA LEU A 26 13.94 3.78 1.46
C LEU A 26 14.47 5.20 1.71
N GLU A 27 14.63 5.58 2.97
CA GLU A 27 15.19 6.89 3.35
C GLU A 27 16.65 7.03 2.93
N LYS A 28 17.47 5.99 3.16
CA LYS A 28 18.89 5.95 2.75
C LYS A 28 19.05 6.16 1.25
N HIS A 29 18.17 5.58 0.45
CA HIS A 29 18.18 5.72 -1.01
C HIS A 29 17.36 6.90 -1.53
N LYS A 30 16.78 7.74 -0.64
CA LYS A 30 15.89 8.86 -0.99
C LYS A 30 14.69 8.44 -1.87
N LEU A 31 14.26 7.18 -1.74
CA LEU A 31 13.18 6.58 -2.54
C LEU A 31 11.80 6.75 -1.89
N SER A 32 11.72 7.12 -0.62
CA SER A 32 10.43 7.23 0.09
C SER A 32 9.44 8.18 -0.61
N ARG A 33 9.88 9.39 -0.98
CA ARG A 33 9.01 10.38 -1.64
C ARG A 33 8.68 10.01 -3.10
N PRO A 34 9.65 9.60 -3.95
CA PRO A 34 9.35 9.12 -5.30
C PRO A 34 8.38 7.93 -5.31
N LEU A 35 8.63 6.93 -4.45
CA LEU A 35 7.78 5.74 -4.36
C LEU A 35 6.36 6.11 -3.94
N PHE A 36 6.22 6.97 -2.91
CA PHE A 36 4.90 7.43 -2.47
C PHE A 36 4.15 8.19 -3.56
N LYS A 37 4.84 9.05 -4.33
CA LYS A 37 4.24 9.77 -5.45
C LYS A 37 3.75 8.83 -6.54
N GLU A 38 4.55 7.83 -6.89
CA GLU A 38 4.20 6.85 -7.94
C GLU A 38 3.02 5.97 -7.51
N VAL A 39 3.01 5.51 -6.26
CA VAL A 39 1.89 4.76 -5.69
C VAL A 39 0.62 5.62 -5.67
N ASN A 40 0.71 6.89 -5.25
CA ASN A 40 -0.45 7.79 -5.27
C ASN A 40 -0.96 8.07 -6.68
N ARG A 41 -0.08 8.16 -7.67
CA ARG A 41 -0.47 8.31 -9.07
C ARG A 41 -1.26 7.10 -9.55
N TRP A 42 -0.72 5.90 -9.32
CA TRP A 42 -1.41 4.66 -9.68
C TRP A 42 -2.77 4.52 -8.96
N LEU A 43 -2.82 4.87 -7.68
CA LEU A 43 -4.07 4.87 -6.92
C LEU A 43 -5.06 5.91 -7.45
N SER A 44 -4.60 7.11 -7.80
CA SER A 44 -5.45 8.18 -8.37
C SER A 44 -6.04 7.76 -9.71
N ASP A 45 -5.26 7.07 -10.56
CA ASP A 45 -5.73 6.49 -11.82
C ASP A 45 -6.80 5.41 -11.58
N ALA A 46 -6.74 4.71 -10.44
CA ALA A 46 -7.76 3.77 -9.97
C ALA A 46 -8.92 4.45 -9.21
N GLY A 47 -8.96 5.78 -9.12
CA GLY A 47 -9.98 6.56 -8.41
C GLY A 47 -9.82 6.62 -6.88
N ILE A 48 -8.66 6.19 -6.35
CA ILE A 48 -8.34 6.13 -4.92
C ILE A 48 -7.34 7.24 -4.58
N TYR A 49 -7.67 8.09 -3.60
CA TYR A 49 -6.81 9.20 -3.19
C TYR A 49 -6.17 8.94 -1.82
N LEU A 50 -4.84 9.01 -1.75
CA LEU A 50 -4.09 8.96 -0.49
C LEU A 50 -3.43 10.31 -0.22
N LYS A 51 -3.55 10.79 1.01
CA LYS A 51 -2.93 12.04 1.49
C LYS A 51 -1.94 11.71 2.61
N GLU A 52 -0.71 12.23 2.50
CA GLU A 52 0.33 12.05 3.52
C GLU A 52 -0.19 12.51 4.90
N GLY A 53 -0.01 11.69 5.93
CA GLY A 53 -0.40 12.02 7.32
C GLY A 53 -1.87 11.83 7.67
N THR A 54 -2.71 11.29 6.78
CA THR A 54 -4.11 10.96 7.11
C THR A 54 -4.26 9.46 7.29
N ILE A 55 -4.58 9.01 8.51
CA ILE A 55 -5.15 7.67 8.73
C ILE A 55 -6.58 7.74 8.19
N VAL A 56 -6.75 7.35 6.93
CA VAL A 56 -8.08 7.25 6.31
C VAL A 56 -8.67 5.88 6.63
N ASP A 57 -9.87 5.86 7.20
CA ASP A 57 -10.67 4.64 7.31
C ASP A 57 -11.12 4.24 5.90
N ALA A 58 -10.41 3.27 5.31
CA ALA A 58 -10.68 2.84 3.96
C ALA A 58 -11.67 1.66 4.00
N THR A 59 -12.89 1.91 3.50
CA THR A 59 -13.86 0.83 3.25
C THR A 59 -13.52 0.16 1.93
N ILE A 60 -13.12 -1.11 1.97
CA ILE A 60 -12.90 -1.93 0.78
C ILE A 60 -14.27 -2.29 0.21
N ILE A 61 -14.61 -1.73 -0.95
CA ILE A 61 -15.82 -2.08 -1.68
C ILE A 61 -15.45 -3.17 -2.68
N GLU A 62 -16.16 -4.29 -2.71
CA GLU A 62 -15.94 -5.31 -3.74
C GLU A 62 -16.21 -4.71 -5.12
N ALA A 63 -15.20 -4.77 -6.00
CA ALA A 63 -15.41 -4.45 -7.40
C ALA A 63 -16.41 -5.47 -7.99
N ALA A 64 -17.39 -4.99 -8.76
CA ALA A 64 -18.33 -5.86 -9.46
C ALA A 64 -17.55 -6.92 -10.24
N ARG A 65 -17.90 -8.21 -10.08
CA ARG A 65 -17.25 -9.30 -10.83
C ARG A 65 -17.31 -8.97 -12.31
N SER A 66 -16.15 -8.85 -12.94
CA SER A 66 -16.00 -8.74 -14.38
C SER A 66 -16.49 -10.03 -15.03
N THR A 67 -17.79 -10.12 -15.34
CA THR A 67 -18.34 -11.14 -16.22
C THR A 67 -18.10 -10.72 -17.66
N LYS A 68 -16.88 -10.90 -18.14
CA LYS A 68 -16.61 -10.97 -19.58
C LYS A 68 -15.52 -12.01 -19.87
N ASN A 69 -16.00 -13.11 -20.47
CA ASN A 69 -15.34 -14.32 -21.01
C ASN A 69 -14.75 -15.31 -20.02
#